data_AF-A0A7Y4ZJF5-F1
#
_entry.id   AF-A0A7Y4ZJF5-F1
#
_cell.length_a   1.000
_cell.length_b   1.000
_cell.length_c   1.000
_cell.angle_alpha   90.00
_cell.angle_beta   90.00
_cell.angle_gamma   90.00
#
_symmetry.space_group_name_H-M   'P 1'
#
loop_
_entity.id
_entity.type
_entity.pdbx_description
1 polymer ?
#
loop_
_entity_poly.entity_id
_entity_poly.type
_entity_poly.pdbx_seq_one_letter_code
_entity_poly.pdbx_strand_id
1 'polypeptide(L)'
;MAALALPFPRRKAFGAAQRRVLCAVAEALFDGCSDVSPERLRGDVDEAAGLIAAASPRVRWGFSLAIWLVRLAPMLLGMHWALLDRLPVPERVAVLTALERSRWTSLMLPFVGVRTVMMLIFYEHPAELLAIGFAGASRARHTRHTRHLAVLEAATTRVPTPIESGVRLRDEPDATADSDARIEVA
;
A
#
# COMPACT_ATOMS: atom_id res chain seq x y z
N MET A 1 6.01 13.94 23.16
CA MET A 1 5.38 14.28 21.86
C MET A 1 4.35 13.22 21.54
N ALA A 2 3.06 13.52 21.73
CA ALA A 2 1.98 12.60 21.38
C ALA A 2 1.68 12.76 19.88
N ALA A 3 2.02 11.77 19.07
CA ALA A 3 1.52 11.69 17.70
C ALA A 3 -0.01 11.73 17.77
N LEU A 4 -0.63 12.62 16.98
CA LEU A 4 -2.07 12.62 16.73
C LEU A 4 -2.39 11.30 16.02
N ALA A 5 -2.58 10.25 16.82
CA ALA A 5 -3.11 8.98 16.38
C ALA A 5 -4.57 9.25 16.02
N LEU A 6 -4.80 9.64 14.76
CA LEU A 6 -6.16 9.64 14.23
C LEU A 6 -6.73 8.23 14.50
N PRO A 7 -7.87 8.11 15.18
CA PRO A 7 -8.45 6.84 15.54
C PRO A 7 -9.04 6.22 14.26
N PHE A 8 -8.18 5.71 13.39
CA PHE A 8 -8.61 4.87 12.30
C PHE A 8 -9.23 3.62 12.92
N PRO A 9 -10.45 3.21 12.51
CA PRO A 9 -11.06 1.99 13.00
C PRO A 9 -10.09 0.84 12.71
N ARG A 10 -9.53 0.25 13.77
CA ARG A 10 -8.57 -0.87 13.72
C ARG A 10 -9.26 -2.14 13.24
N ARG A 11 -9.68 -2.16 11.98
CA ARG A 11 -10.10 -3.38 11.31
C ARG A 11 -8.85 -4.21 11.05
N LYS A 12 -8.82 -5.45 11.55
CA LYS A 12 -7.72 -6.38 11.26
C LYS A 12 -7.73 -6.67 9.75
N ALA A 13 -6.81 -6.09 8.98
CA ALA A 13 -6.65 -6.42 7.56
C ALA A 13 -6.09 -7.82 7.37
N PHE A 14 -5.15 -8.22 8.22
CA PHE A 14 -4.39 -9.46 8.07
C PHE A 14 -4.57 -10.42 9.22
N GLY A 15 -4.68 -11.71 8.88
CA GLY A 15 -4.59 -12.81 9.84
C GLY A 15 -3.15 -13.09 10.29
N ALA A 16 -2.99 -13.93 11.31
CA ALA A 16 -1.67 -14.28 11.86
C ALA A 16 -0.74 -14.94 10.81
N ALA A 17 -1.29 -15.73 9.89
CA ALA A 17 -0.52 -16.36 8.83
C ALA A 17 0.09 -15.33 7.85
N GLN A 18 -0.71 -14.35 7.39
CA GLN A 18 -0.24 -13.31 6.48
C GLN A 18 0.84 -12.44 7.14
N ARG A 19 0.66 -12.12 8.43
CA ARG A 19 1.66 -11.38 9.20
C ARG A 19 3.00 -12.10 9.28
N ARG A 20 3.01 -13.42 9.50
CA ARG A 20 4.25 -14.23 9.47
C ARG A 20 4.95 -14.16 8.12
N VAL A 21 4.19 -14.23 7.03
CA VAL A 21 4.76 -14.11 5.68
C VAL A 21 5.34 -12.72 5.45
N LEU A 22 4.63 -11.65 5.84
CA LEU A 22 5.14 -10.29 5.72
C LEU A 22 6.40 -10.07 6.56
N CYS A 23 6.47 -10.61 7.78
CA CYS A 23 7.71 -10.57 8.57
C CYS A 23 8.86 -11.28 7.85
N ALA A 24 8.62 -12.48 7.32
CA ALA A 24 9.63 -13.25 6.60
C ALA A 24 10.10 -12.56 5.31
N VAL A 25 9.18 -11.87 4.61
CA VAL A 25 9.50 -11.05 3.44
C VAL A 25 10.30 -9.82 3.84
N ALA A 26 9.88 -9.08 4.87
CA ALA A 26 10.58 -7.88 5.33
C ALA A 26 12.00 -8.22 5.83
N GLU A 27 12.15 -9.29 6.60
CA GLU A 27 13.45 -9.79 7.07
C GLU A 27 14.37 -10.12 5.88
N ALA A 28 13.86 -10.75 4.82
CA ALA A 28 14.65 -11.05 3.63
C ALA A 28 14.91 -9.82 2.73
N LEU A 29 13.97 -8.87 2.64
CA LEU A 29 14.14 -7.65 1.84
C LEU A 29 15.18 -6.69 2.43
N PHE A 30 15.25 -6.63 3.76
CA PHE A 30 16.12 -5.72 4.49
C PHE A 30 17.36 -6.40 5.08
N ASP A 31 17.61 -7.66 4.71
CA ASP A 31 18.84 -8.35 5.04
C ASP A 31 20.05 -7.51 4.57
N GLY A 32 20.90 -7.13 5.50
CA GLY A 32 22.09 -6.31 5.25
C GLY A 32 21.88 -4.79 5.09
N CYS A 33 20.65 -4.25 5.14
CA CYS A 33 20.44 -2.79 5.03
C CYS A 33 20.75 -2.00 6.32
N SER A 34 20.63 -2.62 7.49
CA SER A 34 21.00 -2.08 8.80
C SER A 34 20.67 -3.11 9.89
N ASP A 35 21.05 -2.84 11.14
CA ASP A 35 20.70 -3.67 12.30
C ASP A 35 19.20 -3.49 12.63
N VAL A 36 18.32 -4.05 11.79
CA VAL A 36 16.86 -3.91 11.93
C VAL A 36 16.39 -4.87 13.02
N SER A 37 15.97 -4.33 14.16
CA SER A 37 15.46 -5.16 15.25
C SER A 37 14.17 -5.90 14.84
N PRO A 38 13.95 -7.13 15.33
CA PRO A 38 12.74 -7.89 15.04
C PRO A 38 11.47 -7.20 15.54
N GLU A 39 11.55 -6.38 16.59
CA GLU A 39 10.46 -5.55 17.09
C GLU A 39 10.06 -4.48 16.07
N ARG A 40 11.05 -3.86 15.40
CA ARG A 40 10.82 -2.87 14.36
C ARG A 40 10.12 -3.49 13.16
N LEU A 41 10.59 -4.65 12.68
CA LEU A 41 9.91 -5.38 11.59
C LEU A 41 8.45 -5.70 11.91
N ARG A 42 8.14 -6.08 13.16
CA ARG A 42 6.75 -6.31 13.58
C ARG A 42 5.92 -5.02 13.53
N GLY A 43 6.51 -3.90 13.94
CA GLY A 43 5.90 -2.58 13.83
C GLY A 43 5.59 -2.19 12.39
N ASP A 44 6.54 -2.39 11.48
CA ASP A 44 6.37 -2.09 10.05
C ASP A 44 5.27 -2.97 9.43
N VAL A 45 5.17 -4.25 9.84
CA VAL A 45 4.08 -5.15 9.41
C VAL A 45 2.73 -4.71 9.98
N ASP A 46 2.68 -4.19 11.20
CA ASP A 46 1.47 -3.62 11.80
C ASP A 46 1.00 -2.36 11.06
N GLU A 47 1.94 -1.49 10.68
CA GLU A 47 1.66 -0.30 9.89
C GLU A 47 1.16 -0.66 8.48
N ALA A 48 1.76 -1.67 7.85
CA ALA A 48 1.28 -2.21 6.57
C ALA A 48 -0.14 -2.75 6.67
N ALA A 49 -0.44 -3.46 7.75
CA ALA A 49 -1.78 -3.94 8.01
C ALA A 49 -2.78 -2.78 8.19
N GLY A 50 -2.36 -1.69 8.84
CA GLY A 50 -3.15 -0.47 8.96
C GLY A 50 -3.43 0.19 7.61
N LEU A 51 -2.39 0.37 6.79
CA LEU A 51 -2.49 0.97 5.46
C LEU A 51 -3.46 0.18 4.56
N ILE A 52 -3.30 -1.15 4.52
CA ILE A 52 -4.17 -2.02 3.72
C ILE A 52 -5.58 -2.13 4.32
N ALA A 53 -5.75 -2.02 5.64
CA ALA A 53 -7.08 -1.98 6.28
C ALA A 53 -7.92 -0.77 5.83
N ALA A 54 -7.26 0.37 5.58
CA ALA A 54 -7.90 1.59 5.10
C ALA A 54 -8.24 1.54 3.60
N ALA A 55 -7.68 0.59 2.86
CA ALA A 55 -7.91 0.45 1.43
C ALA A 55 -9.30 -0.18 1.11
N SER A 56 -9.69 -0.07 -0.17
CA SER A 56 -10.95 -0.66 -0.64
C SER A 56 -10.97 -2.20 -0.50
N PRO A 57 -12.15 -2.84 -0.40
CA PRO A 57 -12.24 -4.30 -0.28
C PRO A 57 -11.54 -5.07 -1.39
N ARG A 58 -11.54 -4.54 -2.63
CA ARG A 58 -10.84 -5.15 -3.77
C ARG A 58 -9.32 -5.13 -3.59
N VAL A 59 -8.77 -4.01 -3.11
CA VAL A 59 -7.34 -3.90 -2.81
C VAL A 59 -6.95 -4.85 -1.69
N ARG A 60 -7.75 -4.93 -0.62
CA ARG A 60 -7.52 -5.86 0.49
C ARG A 60 -7.48 -7.31 0.04
N TRP A 61 -8.42 -7.70 -0.82
CA TRP A 61 -8.47 -9.04 -1.40
C TRP A 61 -7.26 -9.30 -2.32
N GLY A 62 -6.95 -8.37 -3.23
CA GLY A 62 -5.82 -8.49 -4.14
C GLY A 62 -4.48 -8.56 -3.41
N PHE A 63 -4.28 -7.78 -2.35
CA PHE A 63 -3.08 -7.83 -1.52
C PHE A 63 -3.00 -9.14 -0.72
N SER A 64 -4.13 -9.65 -0.23
CA SER A 64 -4.19 -10.96 0.43
C SER A 64 -3.78 -12.09 -0.51
N LEU A 65 -4.25 -12.04 -1.77
CA LEU A 65 -3.85 -12.97 -2.82
C LEU A 65 -2.36 -12.82 -3.15
N ALA A 66 -1.84 -11.59 -3.20
CA ALA A 66 -0.43 -11.34 -3.47
C ALA A 66 0.49 -11.94 -2.39
N ILE A 67 0.17 -11.76 -1.11
CA ILE A 67 0.89 -12.40 0.00
C ILE A 67 0.84 -13.93 -0.14
N TRP A 68 -0.32 -14.48 -0.50
CA TRP A 68 -0.46 -15.93 -0.67
C TRP A 68 0.41 -16.46 -1.82
N LEU A 69 0.47 -15.76 -2.95
CA LEU A 69 1.33 -16.12 -4.08
C LEU A 69 2.83 -16.03 -3.72
N VAL A 70 3.24 -14.95 -3.03
CA VAL A 70 4.62 -14.79 -2.56
C VAL A 70 4.99 -15.90 -1.57
N ARG A 71 4.06 -16.31 -0.70
CA ARG A 71 4.27 -17.44 0.21
C ARG A 71 4.55 -18.76 -0.52
N LEU A 72 3.86 -18.99 -1.63
CA LEU A 72 4.01 -20.19 -2.47
C LEU A 72 5.17 -20.10 -3.47
N ALA A 73 5.84 -18.95 -3.59
CA ALA A 73 6.88 -18.72 -4.58
C ALA A 73 8.01 -19.78 -4.60
N PRO A 74 8.55 -20.28 -3.46
CA PRO A 74 9.59 -21.30 -3.51
C PRO A 74 9.15 -22.58 -4.24
N MET A 75 7.88 -22.97 -4.09
CA MET A 75 7.29 -24.12 -4.78
C MET A 75 7.01 -23.81 -6.25
N LEU A 76 6.46 -22.62 -6.54
CA LEU A 76 6.11 -22.22 -7.91
C LEU A 76 7.35 -22.03 -8.80
N LEU A 77 8.48 -21.64 -8.21
CA LEU A 77 9.78 -21.56 -8.89
C LEU A 77 10.52 -22.91 -8.95
N GLY A 78 10.00 -23.97 -8.31
CA GLY A 78 10.67 -25.27 -8.25
C GLY A 78 11.95 -25.31 -7.41
N MET A 79 12.14 -24.34 -6.51
CA MET A 79 13.36 -24.23 -5.69
C MET A 79 13.26 -25.07 -4.40
N HIS A 80 12.12 -25.00 -3.70
CA HIS A 80 11.92 -25.69 -2.43
C HIS A 80 10.48 -26.20 -2.27
N TRP A 81 10.32 -27.37 -1.63
CA TRP A 81 9.02 -27.95 -1.26
C TRP A 81 8.46 -27.41 0.07
N ALA A 82 8.87 -26.20 0.46
CA ALA A 82 8.44 -25.52 1.67
C ALA A 82 7.92 -24.11 1.35
N LEU A 83 7.08 -23.59 2.23
CA LEU A 83 6.55 -22.23 2.12
C LEU A 83 7.61 -21.22 2.54
N LEU A 84 7.56 -20.01 1.97
CA LEU A 84 8.55 -18.96 2.20
C LEU A 84 8.74 -18.65 3.70
N ASP A 85 7.66 -18.64 4.49
CA ASP A 85 7.68 -18.34 5.93
C ASP A 85 8.36 -19.42 6.79
N ARG A 86 8.73 -20.56 6.20
CA ARG A 86 9.43 -21.66 6.89
C ARG A 86 10.90 -21.80 6.49
N LEU A 87 11.34 -21.07 5.46
CA LEU A 87 12.73 -21.10 5.00
C LEU A 87 13.62 -20.23 5.91
N PRO A 88 14.90 -20.57 6.07
CA PRO A 88 15.87 -19.68 6.72
C PRO A 88 16.08 -18.40 5.91
N VAL A 89 16.52 -17.31 6.57
CA VAL A 89 16.75 -15.99 5.95
C VAL A 89 17.49 -16.06 4.60
N PRO A 90 18.68 -16.70 4.48
CA PRO A 90 19.42 -16.70 3.22
C PRO A 90 18.67 -17.36 2.06
N GLU A 91 17.90 -18.42 2.33
CA GLU A 91 17.07 -19.07 1.31
C GLU A 91 15.90 -18.20 0.89
N ARG A 92 15.29 -17.45 1.84
CA ARG A 92 14.26 -16.47 1.50
C ARG A 92 14.81 -15.38 0.59
N VAL A 93 16.00 -14.84 0.88
CA VAL A 93 16.69 -13.85 0.03
C VAL A 93 16.90 -14.41 -1.38
N ALA A 94 17.36 -15.66 -1.50
CA ALA A 94 17.54 -16.31 -2.80
C ALA A 94 16.22 -16.46 -3.58
N VAL A 95 15.13 -16.86 -2.93
CA VAL A 95 13.80 -16.97 -3.55
C VAL A 95 13.29 -15.59 -4.00
N LEU A 96 13.40 -14.56 -3.17
CA LEU A 96 12.96 -13.21 -3.55
C LEU A 96 13.78 -12.65 -4.72
N THR A 97 15.09 -12.90 -4.73
CA THR A 97 15.97 -12.54 -5.85
C THR A 97 15.60 -13.29 -7.14
N ALA A 98 15.22 -14.56 -7.03
CA ALA A 98 14.76 -15.34 -8.18
C ALA A 98 13.40 -14.85 -8.70
N LEU A 99 12.47 -14.49 -7.80
CA LEU A 99 11.18 -13.86 -8.15
C LEU A 99 11.38 -12.58 -8.96
N GLU A 100 12.32 -11.72 -8.54
CA GLU A 100 12.66 -10.46 -9.22
C GLU A 100 13.19 -10.67 -10.63
N ARG A 101 13.97 -11.72 -10.84
CA ARG A 101 14.56 -12.07 -12.14
C ARG A 101 13.64 -12.93 -13.01
N SER A 102 12.53 -13.42 -12.45
CA SER A 102 11.64 -14.33 -13.17
C SER A 102 10.91 -13.61 -14.31
N ARG A 103 10.77 -14.29 -15.46
CA ARG A 103 9.99 -13.78 -16.61
C ARG A 103 8.49 -13.96 -16.44
N TRP A 104 8.05 -14.56 -15.33
CA TRP A 104 6.65 -14.85 -15.07
C TRP A 104 5.98 -13.63 -14.44
N THR A 105 5.47 -12.75 -15.30
CA THR A 105 4.81 -11.50 -14.91
C THR A 105 3.74 -11.71 -13.83
N SER A 106 3.03 -12.83 -13.88
CA SER A 106 1.98 -13.20 -12.91
C SER A 106 2.50 -13.40 -11.47
N LEU A 107 3.78 -13.74 -11.28
CA LEU A 107 4.41 -13.84 -9.95
C LEU A 107 5.17 -12.57 -9.58
N MET A 108 5.80 -11.94 -10.57
CA MET A 108 6.54 -10.70 -10.38
C MET A 108 5.63 -9.59 -9.85
N LEU A 109 4.44 -9.42 -10.43
CA LEU A 109 3.52 -8.34 -10.06
C LEU A 109 3.06 -8.41 -8.59
N PRO A 110 2.58 -9.56 -8.05
CA PRO A 110 2.35 -9.74 -6.63
C PRO A 110 3.53 -9.38 -5.74
N PHE A 111 4.72 -9.86 -6.12
CA PHE A 111 5.93 -9.61 -5.36
C PHE A 111 6.28 -8.11 -5.31
N VAL A 112 6.25 -7.43 -6.46
CA VAL A 112 6.47 -5.98 -6.55
C VAL A 112 5.44 -5.22 -5.71
N GLY A 113 4.16 -5.63 -5.72
CA GLY A 113 3.14 -5.02 -4.89
C GLY A 113 3.45 -5.12 -3.39
N VAL A 114 3.81 -6.32 -2.92
CA VAL A 114 4.19 -6.53 -1.50
C VAL A 114 5.46 -5.75 -1.15
N ARG A 115 6.50 -5.85 -1.99
CA ARG A 115 7.79 -5.15 -1.80
C ARG A 115 7.59 -3.63 -1.74
N THR A 116 6.78 -3.07 -2.63
CA THR A 116 6.53 -1.62 -2.69
C THR A 116 5.91 -1.12 -1.39
N VAL A 117 4.91 -1.83 -0.86
CA VAL A 117 4.29 -1.46 0.42
C VAL A 117 5.29 -1.56 1.57
N MET A 118 6.10 -2.63 1.63
CA MET A 118 7.11 -2.77 2.67
C MET A 118 8.18 -1.68 2.59
N MET A 119 8.67 -1.36 1.40
CA MET A 119 9.68 -0.30 1.21
C MET A 119 9.13 1.08 1.59
N LEU A 120 7.88 1.38 1.19
CA LEU A 120 7.23 2.63 1.56
C LEU A 120 7.24 2.85 3.08
N ILE A 121 6.82 1.83 3.83
CA ILE A 121 6.71 1.89 5.29
C ILE A 121 8.09 1.95 5.95
N PHE A 122 9.04 1.13 5.47
CA PHE A 122 10.40 1.11 5.99
C PHE A 122 11.07 2.49 5.92
N TYR A 123 10.91 3.19 4.79
CA TYR A 123 11.48 4.53 4.59
C TYR A 123 10.69 5.66 5.28
N GLU A 124 9.48 5.40 5.77
CA GLU A 124 8.74 6.36 6.58
C GLU A 124 9.26 6.42 8.04
N HIS A 125 10.07 5.43 8.43
CA HIS A 125 10.61 5.34 9.77
C HIS A 125 11.52 6.53 10.12
N PRO A 126 11.35 7.18 11.30
CA PRO A 126 12.10 8.37 11.67
C PRO A 126 13.61 8.18 11.68
N ALA A 127 14.12 7.01 12.07
CA ALA A 127 15.55 6.75 12.08
C ALA A 127 16.12 6.72 10.65
N GLU A 128 15.43 6.09 9.69
CA GLU A 128 15.88 6.05 8.29
C GLU A 128 15.81 7.43 7.65
N LEU A 129 14.74 8.19 7.92
CA LEU A 129 14.61 9.56 7.45
C LEU A 129 15.75 10.45 7.97
N LEU A 130 16.21 10.23 9.20
CA LEU A 130 17.39 10.92 9.72
C LEU A 130 18.68 10.44 9.05
N ALA A 131 18.84 9.13 8.82
CA ALA A 131 20.00 8.55 8.17
C ALA A 131 20.21 9.07 6.73
N ILE A 132 19.13 9.30 5.99
CA ILE A 132 19.17 9.88 4.62
C ILE A 132 19.25 11.42 4.60
N GLY A 133 19.41 12.07 5.76
CA GLY A 133 19.55 13.54 5.85
C GLY A 133 18.24 14.32 5.82
N PHE A 134 17.08 13.66 5.92
CA PHE A 134 15.76 14.29 6.06
C PHE A 134 15.51 14.76 7.51
N ALA A 135 16.35 15.67 7.99
CA ALA A 135 16.24 16.22 9.34
C ALA A 135 15.23 17.39 9.40
N GLY A 136 14.09 17.16 10.08
CA GLY A 136 13.30 18.18 10.81
C GLY A 136 12.53 19.26 10.03
N ALA A 137 13.17 19.99 9.11
CA ALA A 137 12.57 21.18 8.48
C ALA A 137 11.40 20.84 7.52
N SER A 138 11.50 19.72 6.81
CA SER A 138 10.42 19.21 5.95
C SER A 138 9.26 18.61 6.75
N ARG A 139 9.55 18.00 7.91
CA ARG A 139 8.53 17.48 8.85
C ARG A 139 7.71 18.58 9.50
N ALA A 140 8.35 19.71 9.85
CA ALA A 140 7.65 20.88 10.39
C ALA A 140 6.65 21.48 9.39
N ARG A 141 6.97 21.47 8.09
CA ARG A 141 6.04 21.88 7.03
C ARG A 141 4.87 20.91 6.87
N HIS A 142 5.15 19.60 6.85
CA HIS A 142 4.10 18.60 6.66
C HIS A 142 3.11 18.59 7.83
N THR A 143 3.60 18.57 9.08
CA THR A 143 2.76 18.61 10.29
C THR A 143 1.95 19.91 10.41
N ARG A 144 2.48 21.05 9.96
CA ARG A 144 1.70 22.30 9.86
C ARG A 144 0.57 22.17 8.84
N HIS A 145 0.83 21.58 7.68
CA HIS A 145 -0.18 21.39 6.65
C HIS A 145 -1.30 20.45 7.12
N THR A 146 -0.97 19.33 7.77
CA THR A 146 -1.97 18.41 8.31
C THR A 146 -2.80 19.04 9.42
N ARG A 147 -2.19 19.86 10.30
CA ARG A 147 -2.94 20.64 11.30
C ARG A 147 -3.86 21.66 10.64
N HIS A 148 -3.41 22.33 9.59
CA HIS A 148 -4.22 23.30 8.87
C HIS A 148 -5.44 22.63 8.23
N LEU A 149 -5.26 21.44 7.66
CA LEU A 149 -6.37 20.64 7.12
C LEU A 149 -7.34 20.18 8.20
N ALA A 150 -6.86 19.70 9.35
CA ALA A 150 -7.73 19.32 10.47
C ALA A 150 -8.49 20.52 11.06
N VAL A 151 -7.87 21.71 11.11
CA VAL A 151 -8.53 22.96 11.51
C VAL A 151 -9.58 23.36 10.48
N LEU A 152 -9.28 23.23 9.19
CA LEU A 152 -10.23 23.50 8.11
C LEU A 152 -11.40 22.53 8.15
N GLU A 153 -11.15 21.22 8.34
CA GLU A 153 -12.18 20.18 8.46
C GLU A 153 -13.10 20.39 9.69
N ALA A 154 -12.51 20.75 10.83
CA ALA A 154 -13.26 21.14 12.02
C ALA A 154 -14.07 22.43 11.79
N ALA A 155 -13.55 23.37 10.99
CA ALA A 155 -14.29 24.56 10.60
C ALA A 155 -15.43 24.23 9.62
N THR A 156 -15.24 23.32 8.66
CA THR A 156 -16.30 22.91 7.72
C THR A 156 -17.45 22.16 8.41
N THR A 157 -17.22 21.42 9.49
CA THR A 157 -18.31 20.82 10.29
C THR A 157 -19.25 21.85 10.96
N ARG A 158 -18.89 23.14 10.97
CA ARG A 158 -19.77 24.24 11.44
C ARG A 158 -20.32 25.12 10.33
N VAL A 159 -19.94 24.88 9.08
CA VAL A 159 -20.50 25.60 7.95
C VAL A 159 -21.81 24.90 7.58
N PRO A 160 -22.99 25.51 7.80
CA PRO A 160 -24.23 24.95 7.28
C PRO A 160 -24.05 24.75 5.77
N THR A 161 -24.33 23.54 5.29
CA THR A 161 -24.34 23.24 3.86
C THR A 161 -25.12 24.35 3.16
N PRO A 162 -24.52 25.12 2.22
CA PRO A 162 -25.26 26.13 1.52
C PRO A 162 -26.43 25.45 0.82
N ILE A 163 -27.63 25.75 1.31
CA ILE A 163 -28.88 25.44 0.64
C ILE A 163 -28.78 26.20 -0.68
N GLU A 164 -28.68 25.47 -1.79
CA GLU A 164 -28.53 25.99 -3.14
C GLU A 164 -27.19 26.67 -3.46
N SER A 165 -26.19 25.84 -3.82
CA SER A 165 -25.23 26.27 -4.84
C SER A 165 -26.00 26.46 -6.15
N GLY A 166 -26.51 27.66 -6.41
CA GLY A 166 -27.20 28.09 -7.63
C GLY A 166 -26.33 28.09 -8.90
N VAL A 167 -25.29 27.26 -8.95
CA VAL A 167 -24.56 26.97 -10.19
C VAL A 167 -25.41 25.97 -10.97
N ARG A 168 -26.35 26.49 -11.78
CA ARG A 168 -27.00 25.70 -12.82
C ARG A 168 -25.90 25.23 -13.77
N LEU A 169 -25.57 23.94 -13.70
CA LEU A 169 -24.85 23.29 -14.78
C LEU A 169 -25.67 23.53 -16.05
N ARG A 170 -25.05 24.21 -17.01
CA ARG A 170 -25.64 24.51 -18.31
C ARG A 170 -25.94 23.16 -18.97
N ASP A 171 -27.22 22.84 -19.14
CA ASP A 171 -27.65 21.66 -19.88
C ASP A 171 -26.97 21.69 -21.25
N GLU A 172 -26.13 20.69 -21.53
CA GLU A 172 -25.60 20.51 -22.88
C GLU A 172 -26.76 20.11 -23.79
N PRO A 173 -26.90 20.76 -24.97
CA PRO A 173 -27.99 20.45 -25.88
C PRO A 173 -27.80 19.06 -26.50
N ASP A 174 -28.91 18.31 -26.53
CA ASP A 174 -29.11 17.04 -27.21
C ASP A 174 -28.43 17.00 -28.58
N ALA A 175 -27.33 16.23 -28.66
CA ALA A 175 -26.75 15.76 -29.91
C ALA A 175 -27.49 14.48 -30.36
N THR A 176 -28.81 14.57 -30.55
CA THR A 176 -29.61 13.60 -31.30
C THR A 176 -30.19 14.29 -32.53
N ALA A 177 -29.32 14.53 -33.51
CA ALA A 177 -29.74 14.72 -34.89
C ALA A 177 -28.57 14.29 -35.77
N ASP A 178 -28.88 13.53 -36.81
CA ASP A 178 -28.02 13.24 -37.96
C ASP A 178 -27.20 11.92 -37.93
N SER A 179 -27.92 10.80 -37.94
CA SER A 179 -27.43 9.57 -38.60
C SER A 179 -28.57 8.87 -39.31
N ASP A 180 -29.32 9.62 -40.13
CA ASP A 180 -30.29 9.08 -41.08
C ASP A 180 -29.80 9.40 -42.49
N ALA A 181 -28.71 8.73 -42.90
CA ALA A 181 -28.17 8.83 -44.24
C ALA A 181 -27.71 7.45 -44.77
N ARG A 182 -28.62 6.87 -45.56
CA ARG A 182 -28.36 6.18 -46.83
C ARG A 182 -27.37 5.01 -46.84
N ILE A 183 -27.93 3.80 -46.88
CA ILE A 183 -27.41 2.75 -47.79
C ILE A 183 -28.62 2.06 -48.44
N GLU A 184 -29.05 2.55 -49.61
CA GLU A 184 -29.78 1.75 -50.60
C GLU A 184 -28.75 0.86 -51.31
N VAL A 185 -28.95 -0.46 -51.26
CA VAL A 185 -28.22 -1.44 -52.08
C VAL A 185 -29.18 -1.89 -53.18
N ALA A 186 -28.73 -1.71 -54.42
CA ALA A 186 -29.29 -2.33 -55.62
C ALA A 186 -28.64 -3.70 -55.86
#